data_AF-A0A9P7CXS2-F1
#
_entry.id   AF-A0A9P7CXS2-F1
#
_cell.length_a   1.000
_cell.length_b   1.000
_cell.length_c   1.000
_cell.angle_alpha   90.00
_cell.angle_beta   90.00
_cell.angle_gamma   90.00
#
_symmetry.space_group_name_H-M   'P 1'
#
loop_
_entity.id
_entity.type
_entity.pdbx_description
1 polymer ?
#
loop_
_entity_poly.entity_id
_entity_poly.type
_entity_poly.pdbx_seq_one_letter_code
_entity_poly.pdbx_strand_id
1 'polypeptide(L)'
;MDSRAVVDSASEKYLRIASISIALYDYLITLPAEWRFYRSQASIFRLSIACILFILIRYISIVVMLVSNYGVFATNFTLETCQDFYIVAPIFKVLQTMVSQVILGVRTWNIARRNRRVGITVALVFFISVTLEWFTNMFARIPVIVDGNCTPGNAGKTLSAWLYYVAAMTYDLVMLAISTTYLLQYDTLSNRLERVVRVLIFDGIGYLVVLTGSNILNIVLYRASDVQTQASGASIGYAVTWIMSQQILIHLREMQETPRMESVVLARPPQSARNVMSGFRSKRDVDLVTSPRNTHTNNDMELDIRVCVERSVVVDYTDESQHLNSWDKGAR
;
A
#
# COMPACT_ATOMS: atom_id res chain seq x y z
N MET A 1 -25.32 33.99 -22.07
CA MET A 1 -24.15 33.43 -21.33
C MET A 1 -24.59 32.54 -20.16
N ASP A 2 -25.83 32.62 -19.67
CA ASP A 2 -26.31 31.79 -18.54
C ASP A 2 -26.45 30.28 -18.82
N SER A 3 -26.85 29.85 -20.02
CA SER A 3 -27.07 28.42 -20.27
C SER A 3 -25.79 27.57 -20.21
N ARG A 4 -24.60 28.16 -20.44
CA ARG A 4 -23.32 27.43 -20.31
C ARG A 4 -22.90 27.28 -18.84
N ALA A 5 -23.04 28.34 -18.04
CA ALA A 5 -22.72 28.30 -16.60
C ALA A 5 -23.63 27.34 -15.81
N VAL A 6 -24.92 27.24 -16.20
CA VAL A 6 -25.86 26.28 -15.58
C VAL A 6 -25.50 24.84 -15.94
N VAL A 7 -25.04 24.58 -17.17
CA VAL A 7 -24.61 23.23 -17.59
C VAL A 7 -23.31 22.83 -16.90
N ASP A 8 -22.33 23.74 -16.81
CA ASP A 8 -21.03 23.47 -16.19
C ASP A 8 -21.14 23.19 -14.68
N SER A 9 -22.00 23.94 -13.97
CA SER A 9 -22.25 23.71 -12.54
C SER A 9 -22.99 22.39 -12.25
N ALA A 10 -23.89 21.95 -13.13
CA ALA A 10 -24.55 20.65 -13.01
C ALA A 10 -23.56 19.51 -13.26
N SER A 11 -22.75 19.60 -14.33
CA SER A 11 -21.72 18.63 -14.64
C SER A 11 -20.69 18.46 -13.51
N GLU A 12 -20.27 19.56 -12.85
CA GLU A 12 -19.38 19.48 -11.69
C GLU A 12 -20.00 18.64 -10.56
N LYS A 13 -21.25 18.91 -10.19
CA LYS A 13 -21.96 18.20 -9.12
C LYS A 13 -22.11 16.71 -9.44
N TYR A 14 -22.47 16.36 -10.68
CA TYR A 14 -22.58 14.97 -11.10
C TYR A 14 -21.25 14.22 -11.03
N LEU A 15 -20.15 14.84 -11.48
CA LEU A 15 -18.82 14.22 -11.41
C LEU A 15 -18.36 13.99 -9.97
N ARG A 16 -18.64 14.95 -9.06
CA ARG A 16 -18.38 14.78 -7.63
C ARG A 16 -19.18 13.63 -7.04
N ILE A 17 -20.48 13.58 -7.29
CA ILE A 17 -21.34 12.48 -6.83
C ILE A 17 -20.83 11.14 -7.36
N ALA A 18 -20.51 11.05 -8.65
CA ALA A 18 -19.94 9.85 -9.25
C ALA A 18 -18.62 9.43 -8.58
N SER A 19 -17.72 10.39 -8.32
CA SER A 19 -16.46 10.10 -7.61
C SER A 19 -16.69 9.58 -6.18
N ILE A 20 -17.66 10.13 -5.44
CA ILE A 20 -18.05 9.65 -4.12
C ILE A 20 -18.64 8.24 -4.21
N SER A 21 -19.51 7.98 -5.18
CA SER A 21 -20.12 6.67 -5.37
C SER A 21 -19.08 5.59 -5.66
N ILE A 22 -18.12 5.88 -6.55
CA ILE A 22 -17.02 4.96 -6.88
C ILE A 22 -16.15 4.73 -5.64
N ALA A 23 -15.81 5.79 -4.92
CA ALA A 23 -14.95 5.68 -3.73
C ALA A 23 -15.65 4.95 -2.57
N LEU A 24 -16.97 5.14 -2.41
CA LEU A 24 -17.79 4.39 -1.45
C LEU A 24 -17.90 2.91 -1.84
N TYR A 25 -18.07 2.61 -3.13
CA TYR A 25 -18.08 1.24 -3.63
C TYR A 25 -16.76 0.52 -3.35
N ASP A 26 -15.63 1.17 -3.64
CA ASP A 26 -14.30 0.64 -3.34
C ASP A 26 -14.08 0.48 -1.82
N TYR A 27 -14.53 1.45 -1.01
CA TYR A 27 -14.53 1.34 0.44
C TYR A 27 -15.25 0.07 0.92
N LEU A 28 -16.46 -0.19 0.42
CA LEU A 28 -17.27 -1.35 0.82
C LEU A 28 -16.60 -2.67 0.42
N ILE A 29 -16.02 -2.75 -0.78
CA ILE A 29 -15.33 -3.97 -1.25
C ILE A 29 -14.03 -4.21 -0.51
N THR A 30 -13.34 -3.17 -0.08
CA THR A 30 -12.06 -3.29 0.65
C THR A 30 -12.24 -3.52 2.16
N LEU A 31 -13.46 -3.42 2.70
CA LEU A 31 -13.74 -3.68 4.13
C LEU A 31 -13.36 -5.09 4.60
N PRO A 32 -13.66 -6.19 3.87
CA PRO A 32 -13.26 -7.54 4.29
C PRO A 32 -11.74 -7.71 4.32
N ALA A 33 -11.03 -7.06 3.40
CA ALA A 33 -9.57 -7.05 3.40
C ALA A 33 -9.05 -6.32 4.66
N GLU A 34 -9.59 -5.15 4.99
CA GLU A 34 -9.26 -4.41 6.21
C GLU A 34 -9.54 -5.23 7.47
N TRP A 35 -10.68 -5.92 7.53
CA TRP A 35 -11.00 -6.79 8.66
C TRP A 35 -9.97 -7.91 8.83
N ARG A 36 -9.53 -8.52 7.72
CA ARG A 36 -8.42 -9.50 7.73
C ARG A 36 -7.09 -8.84 8.16
N PHE A 37 -6.84 -7.57 7.81
CA PHE A 37 -5.71 -6.79 8.29
C PHE A 37 -5.70 -6.60 9.80
N TYR A 38 -6.82 -6.18 10.39
CA TYR A 38 -6.91 -6.02 11.83
C TYR A 38 -6.79 -7.37 12.55
N ARG A 39 -7.51 -8.39 12.08
CA ARG A 39 -7.53 -9.70 12.74
C ARG A 39 -6.18 -10.42 12.72
N SER A 40 -5.39 -10.23 11.66
CA SER A 40 -4.08 -10.87 11.54
C SER A 40 -3.01 -10.27 12.45
N GLN A 41 -3.27 -9.13 13.11
CA GLN A 41 -2.33 -8.54 14.04
C GLN A 41 -2.62 -8.99 15.47
N ALA A 42 -1.72 -9.83 16.01
CA ALA A 42 -1.86 -10.40 17.35
C ALA A 42 -1.68 -9.38 18.49
N SER A 43 -1.17 -8.17 18.22
CA SER A 43 -1.03 -7.12 19.23
C SER A 43 -1.13 -5.72 18.63
N ILE A 44 -2.04 -4.91 19.18
CA ILE A 44 -2.28 -3.49 18.81
C ILE A 44 -1.00 -2.64 18.99
N PHE A 45 -0.07 -3.06 19.86
CA PHE A 45 1.16 -2.33 20.16
C PHE A 45 2.32 -2.61 19.17
N ARG A 46 2.18 -3.54 18.22
CA ARG A 46 3.18 -3.80 17.17
C ARG A 46 2.58 -3.69 15.77
N LEU A 47 1.92 -2.56 15.51
CA LEU A 47 1.38 -2.23 14.19
C LEU A 47 2.50 -2.20 13.13
N SER A 48 2.34 -2.99 12.07
CA SER A 48 3.22 -2.94 10.89
C SER A 48 3.11 -1.57 10.21
N ILE A 49 4.22 -1.05 9.68
CA ILE A 49 4.27 0.21 8.92
C ILE A 49 3.21 0.21 7.81
N ALA A 50 3.02 -0.93 7.12
CA ALA A 50 2.02 -1.07 6.07
C ALA A 50 0.59 -0.88 6.60
N CYS A 51 0.29 -1.33 7.81
CA CYS A 51 -1.04 -1.13 8.41
C CYS A 51 -1.27 0.32 8.81
N ILE A 52 -0.25 0.98 9.38
CA ILE A 52 -0.33 2.41 9.71
C ILE A 52 -0.60 3.20 8.43
N LEU A 53 0.16 2.96 7.36
CA LEU A 53 -0.05 3.64 6.07
C LEU A 53 -1.42 3.35 5.47
N PHE A 54 -1.96 2.13 5.63
CA PHE A 54 -3.28 1.75 5.14
C PHE A 54 -4.41 2.51 5.83
N ILE A 55 -4.36 2.56 7.16
CA ILE A 55 -5.30 3.32 7.98
C ILE A 55 -5.20 4.80 7.58
N LEU A 56 -3.98 5.32 7.52
CA LEU A 56 -3.74 6.73 7.34
C LEU A 56 -4.19 7.22 5.94
N ILE A 57 -3.95 6.45 4.87
CA ILE A 57 -4.47 6.80 3.54
C ILE A 57 -6.00 6.71 3.49
N ARG A 58 -6.61 5.71 4.12
CA ARG A 58 -8.06 5.51 4.11
C ARG A 58 -8.79 6.67 4.79
N TYR A 59 -8.43 6.97 6.04
CA TYR A 59 -9.11 8.00 6.81
C TYR A 59 -8.84 9.40 6.27
N ILE A 60 -7.61 9.71 5.84
CA ILE A 60 -7.32 11.02 5.23
C ILE A 60 -8.07 11.18 3.91
N SER A 61 -8.17 10.13 3.09
CA SER A 61 -8.94 10.17 1.83
C SER A 61 -10.44 10.37 2.07
N ILE A 62 -11.01 9.75 3.11
CA ILE A 62 -12.42 10.00 3.49
C ILE A 62 -12.60 11.46 3.93
N VAL A 63 -11.71 11.97 4.79
CA VAL A 63 -11.78 13.36 5.28
C VAL A 63 -11.63 14.36 4.14
N VAL A 64 -10.66 14.20 3.24
CA VAL A 64 -10.48 15.13 2.12
C VAL A 64 -11.68 15.11 1.17
N MET A 65 -12.28 13.95 0.91
CA MET A 65 -13.50 13.86 0.10
C MET A 65 -14.67 14.54 0.80
N LEU A 66 -14.89 14.31 2.10
CA LEU A 66 -15.96 14.96 2.85
C LEU A 66 -15.81 16.47 2.89
N VAL A 67 -14.62 16.97 3.25
CA VAL A 67 -14.32 18.41 3.33
C VAL A 67 -14.45 19.06 1.95
N SER A 68 -13.88 18.44 0.91
CA SER A 68 -13.95 18.97 -0.47
C SER A 68 -15.39 19.06 -0.99
N ASN A 69 -16.23 18.07 -0.67
CA ASN A 69 -17.63 18.06 -1.12
C ASN A 69 -18.52 18.95 -0.25
N TYR A 70 -18.25 19.04 1.05
CA TYR A 70 -18.96 19.96 1.93
C TYR A 70 -18.83 21.42 1.47
N GLY A 71 -17.63 21.84 1.05
CA GLY A 71 -17.40 23.18 0.49
C GLY A 71 -18.25 23.52 -0.74
N VAL A 72 -18.65 22.51 -1.52
CA VAL A 72 -19.41 22.67 -2.77
C VAL A 72 -20.91 22.44 -2.61
N PHE A 73 -21.34 21.60 -1.67
CA PHE A 73 -22.76 21.32 -1.46
C PHE A 73 -23.41 22.21 -0.39
N ALA A 74 -22.64 22.79 0.51
CA ALA A 74 -23.20 23.73 1.48
C ALA A 74 -23.39 25.11 0.84
N THR A 75 -24.63 25.59 0.85
CA THR A 75 -25.06 26.84 0.20
C THR A 75 -25.04 28.06 1.13
N ASN A 76 -24.69 27.87 2.40
CA ASN A 76 -24.86 28.88 3.46
C ASN A 76 -23.51 29.44 3.95
N PHE A 77 -22.46 29.46 3.11
CA PHE A 77 -21.19 30.05 3.52
C PHE A 77 -21.26 31.58 3.50
N THR A 78 -20.85 32.18 4.62
CA THR A 78 -20.54 33.61 4.72
C THR A 78 -19.08 33.85 4.32
N LEU A 79 -18.72 35.11 4.04
CA LEU A 79 -17.34 35.46 3.71
C LEU A 79 -16.35 35.08 4.83
N GLU A 80 -16.74 35.30 6.08
CA GLU A 80 -15.93 34.96 7.26
C GLU A 80 -15.75 33.45 7.42
N THR A 81 -16.84 32.68 7.33
CA THR A 81 -16.74 31.21 7.44
C THR A 81 -15.96 30.59 6.28
N CYS A 82 -16.05 31.17 5.09
CA CYS A 82 -15.25 30.73 3.95
C CYS A 82 -13.76 31.06 4.11
N GLN A 83 -13.41 32.20 4.75
CA GLN A 83 -12.03 32.54 5.08
C GLN A 83 -11.38 31.55 6.05
N ASP A 84 -12.13 30.95 6.96
CA ASP A 84 -11.58 29.91 7.83
C ASP A 84 -11.55 28.54 7.13
N PHE A 85 -12.52 28.28 6.25
CA PHE A 85 -12.70 26.96 5.63
C PHE A 85 -11.84 26.71 4.39
N TYR A 86 -11.54 27.74 3.57
CA TYR A 86 -10.97 27.54 2.22
C TYR A 86 -9.63 26.80 2.21
N ILE A 87 -8.83 26.90 3.28
CA ILE A 87 -7.50 26.28 3.38
C ILE A 87 -7.54 24.82 3.84
N VAL A 88 -8.66 24.40 4.46
CA VAL A 88 -8.79 23.07 5.07
C VAL A 88 -8.74 21.97 4.01
N ALA A 89 -9.50 22.09 2.91
CA ALA A 89 -9.50 21.08 1.85
C ALA A 89 -8.11 20.95 1.18
N PRO A 90 -7.42 22.05 0.82
CA PRO A 90 -6.03 22.00 0.35
C PRO A 90 -5.05 21.33 1.33
N ILE A 91 -5.16 21.55 2.65
CA ILE A 91 -4.29 20.90 3.65
C ILE A 91 -4.46 19.37 3.57
N PHE A 92 -5.70 18.89 3.68
CA PHE A 92 -5.97 17.44 3.67
C PHE A 92 -5.60 16.79 2.33
N LYS A 93 -5.71 17.53 1.22
CA LYS A 93 -5.20 17.10 -0.08
C LYS A 93 -3.70 16.81 -0.05
N VAL A 94 -2.89 17.76 0.45
CA VAL A 94 -1.44 17.56 0.51
C VAL A 94 -1.11 16.39 1.44
N LEU A 95 -1.80 16.28 2.58
CA LEU A 95 -1.64 15.14 3.47
C LEU A 95 -1.98 13.81 2.78
N GLN A 96 -3.06 13.73 2.01
CA GLN A 96 -3.41 12.54 1.24
C GLN A 96 -2.29 12.17 0.25
N THR A 97 -1.78 13.15 -0.49
CA THR A 97 -0.70 12.96 -1.46
C THR A 97 0.61 12.55 -0.78
N MET A 98 0.99 13.16 0.35
CA MET A 98 2.17 12.75 1.12
C MET A 98 2.12 11.27 1.48
N VAL A 99 0.97 10.79 1.93
CA VAL A 99 0.81 9.39 2.35
C VAL A 99 0.89 8.45 1.16
N SER A 100 0.28 8.82 0.04
CA SER A 100 0.41 8.10 -1.22
C SER A 100 1.88 8.02 -1.68
N GLN A 101 2.62 9.13 -1.60
CA GLN A 101 4.05 9.18 -1.96
C GLN A 101 4.91 8.32 -1.05
N VAL A 102 4.62 8.26 0.25
CA VAL A 102 5.29 7.36 1.19
C VAL A 102 5.01 5.90 0.81
N ILE A 103 3.77 5.54 0.48
CA ILE A 103 3.42 4.17 0.04
C ILE A 103 4.20 3.79 -1.22
N LEU A 104 4.25 4.67 -2.21
CA LEU A 104 5.03 4.47 -3.44
C LEU A 104 6.53 4.37 -3.14
N GLY A 105 7.07 5.24 -2.30
CA GLY A 105 8.48 5.26 -1.93
C GLY A 105 8.90 3.98 -1.20
N VAL A 106 8.11 3.53 -0.23
CA VAL A 106 8.32 2.26 0.48
C VAL A 106 8.32 1.09 -0.49
N ARG A 107 7.39 1.09 -1.45
CA ARG A 107 7.33 0.06 -2.50
C ARG A 107 8.59 0.05 -3.36
N THR A 108 8.99 1.21 -3.89
CA THR A 108 10.18 1.35 -4.74
C THR A 108 11.43 0.94 -3.98
N TRP A 109 11.55 1.30 -2.70
CA TRP A 109 12.67 0.87 -1.86
C TRP A 109 12.68 -0.65 -1.61
N ASN A 110 11.51 -1.26 -1.46
CA ASN A 110 11.40 -2.72 -1.32
C ASN A 110 11.79 -3.45 -2.62
N ILE A 111 11.35 -2.93 -3.78
CA ILE A 111 11.75 -3.46 -5.11
C ILE A 111 13.26 -3.36 -5.30
N ALA A 112 13.88 -2.27 -4.84
CA ALA A 112 15.33 -2.08 -4.85
C ALA A 112 16.09 -2.93 -3.81
N ARG A 113 15.47 -4.01 -3.29
CA ARG A 113 16.01 -4.93 -2.27
C ARG A 113 16.57 -4.22 -1.04
N ARG A 114 15.92 -3.12 -0.63
CA ARG A 114 16.33 -2.28 0.50
C ARG A 114 17.75 -1.73 0.40
N ASN A 115 18.26 -1.51 -0.82
CA ASN A 115 19.55 -0.85 -0.99
C ASN A 115 19.52 0.55 -0.34
N ARG A 116 20.45 0.79 0.60
CA ARG A 116 20.50 2.02 1.39
C ARG A 116 20.65 3.27 0.52
N ARG A 117 21.37 3.17 -0.60
CA ARG A 117 21.55 4.30 -1.54
C ARG A 117 20.23 4.72 -2.16
N VAL A 118 19.45 3.75 -2.65
CA VAL A 118 18.12 4.02 -3.22
C VAL A 118 17.17 4.57 -2.17
N GLY A 119 17.19 4.02 -0.95
CA GLY A 119 16.39 4.54 0.16
C GLY A 119 16.68 6.01 0.48
N ILE A 120 17.95 6.42 0.47
CA ILE A 120 18.35 7.82 0.66
C ILE A 120 17.86 8.68 -0.51
N THR A 121 18.04 8.23 -1.76
CA THR A 121 17.54 8.97 -2.94
C THR A 121 16.03 9.16 -2.88
N VAL A 122 15.26 8.10 -2.59
CA VAL A 122 13.79 8.17 -2.46
C VAL A 122 13.39 9.14 -1.35
N ALA A 123 14.04 9.08 -0.19
CA ALA A 123 13.76 10.00 0.92
C ALA A 123 14.06 11.46 0.56
N LEU A 124 15.19 11.74 -0.09
CA LEU A 124 15.54 13.09 -0.54
C LEU A 124 14.52 13.65 -1.53
N VAL A 125 14.17 12.86 -2.54
CA VAL A 125 13.17 13.25 -3.55
C VAL A 125 11.80 13.48 -2.89
N PHE A 126 11.41 12.64 -1.92
CA PHE A 126 10.19 12.84 -1.13
C PHE A 126 10.18 14.18 -0.40
N PHE A 127 11.21 14.52 0.38
CA PHE A 127 11.24 15.79 1.11
C PHE A 127 11.21 17.01 0.18
N ILE A 128 11.91 16.94 -0.97
CA ILE A 128 11.88 18.01 -1.98
C ILE A 128 10.48 18.16 -2.56
N SER A 129 9.86 17.07 -3.01
CA SER A 129 8.50 17.09 -3.59
C SER A 129 7.47 17.59 -2.59
N VAL A 130 7.47 17.09 -1.36
CA VAL A 130 6.54 17.53 -0.31
C VAL A 130 6.71 19.01 -0.01
N THR A 131 7.94 19.52 0.09
CA THR A 131 8.18 20.94 0.34
C THR A 131 7.63 21.80 -0.79
N LEU A 132 7.85 21.40 -2.04
CA LEU A 132 7.29 22.08 -3.22
C LEU A 132 5.76 22.01 -3.24
N GLU A 133 5.16 20.88 -2.88
CA GLU A 133 3.71 20.71 -2.84
C GLU A 133 3.05 21.57 -1.77
N TRP A 134 3.60 21.62 -0.56
CA TRP A 134 3.11 22.52 0.49
C TRP A 134 3.20 23.98 0.08
N PHE A 135 4.37 24.38 -0.43
CA PHE A 135 4.60 25.75 -0.86
C PHE A 135 3.64 26.15 -1.98
N THR A 136 3.57 25.36 -3.06
CA THR A 136 2.72 25.66 -4.22
C THR A 136 1.23 25.58 -3.91
N ASN A 137 0.82 24.75 -2.95
CA ASN A 137 -0.58 24.64 -2.59
C ASN A 137 -1.07 25.75 -1.65
N MET A 138 -0.20 26.28 -0.78
CA MET A 138 -0.53 27.36 0.16
C MET A 138 -0.31 28.76 -0.42
N PHE A 139 0.63 28.91 -1.34
CA PHE A 139 0.98 30.23 -1.86
C PHE A 139 -0.18 30.83 -2.68
N ALA A 140 -0.55 32.08 -2.35
CA ALA A 140 -1.52 32.89 -3.10
C ALA A 140 -2.92 32.26 -3.30
N ARG A 141 -3.41 31.49 -2.31
CA ARG A 141 -4.81 31.03 -2.27
C ARG A 141 -5.73 32.14 -1.75
N ILE A 142 -6.89 32.29 -2.39
CA ILE A 142 -7.95 33.21 -1.94
C ILE A 142 -9.27 32.45 -1.78
N PRO A 143 -10.11 32.81 -0.79
CA PRO A 143 -11.45 32.28 -0.69
C PRO A 143 -12.30 32.81 -1.85
N VAL A 144 -12.98 31.91 -2.57
CA VAL A 144 -13.90 32.27 -3.65
C VAL A 144 -15.28 31.71 -3.31
N ILE A 145 -16.27 32.60 -3.29
CA ILE A 145 -17.67 32.25 -3.05
C ILE A 145 -18.42 32.33 -4.36
N VAL A 146 -19.05 31.23 -4.76
CA VAL A 146 -19.90 31.14 -5.96
C VAL A 146 -21.21 30.48 -5.54
N ASP A 147 -22.33 31.19 -5.70
CA ASP A 147 -23.68 30.71 -5.37
C ASP A 147 -23.83 30.16 -3.94
N GLY A 148 -23.12 30.78 -2.97
CA GLY A 148 -23.12 30.38 -1.56
C GLY A 148 -22.20 29.20 -1.22
N ASN A 149 -21.50 28.64 -2.20
CA ASN A 149 -20.49 27.59 -2.03
C ASN A 149 -19.12 28.23 -1.77
N CYS A 150 -18.27 27.58 -0.98
CA CYS A 150 -16.92 28.04 -0.68
C CYS A 150 -15.86 27.14 -1.34
N THR A 151 -15.05 27.73 -2.22
CA THR A 151 -13.96 27.01 -2.89
C THR A 151 -12.65 27.80 -2.83
N PRO A 152 -11.50 27.10 -2.72
CA PRO A 152 -10.20 27.76 -2.78
C PRO A 152 -9.87 28.17 -4.22
N GLY A 153 -9.82 29.47 -4.48
CA GLY A 153 -9.33 30.05 -5.73
C GLY A 153 -7.85 30.40 -5.70
N ASN A 154 -7.32 30.83 -6.84
CA ASN A 154 -5.96 31.35 -6.98
C ASN A 154 -6.02 32.87 -7.18
N ALA A 155 -5.20 33.62 -6.43
CA ALA A 155 -5.21 35.09 -6.44
C ALA A 155 -4.59 35.75 -7.68
N GLY A 156 -4.20 34.96 -8.70
CA GLY A 156 -3.46 35.46 -9.85
C GLY A 156 -3.55 34.55 -11.07
N LYS A 157 -3.13 35.09 -12.23
CA LYS A 157 -3.42 34.51 -13.55
C LYS A 157 -2.77 33.16 -13.88
N THR A 158 -1.71 32.67 -13.22
CA THR A 158 -0.96 31.56 -13.90
C THR A 158 -0.19 30.51 -13.11
N LEU A 159 0.11 30.60 -11.81
CA LEU A 159 1.27 29.80 -11.33
C LEU A 159 1.11 28.76 -10.22
N SER A 160 0.16 28.82 -9.29
CA SER A 160 0.30 27.97 -8.08
C SER A 160 -0.15 26.51 -8.24
N ALA A 161 -1.38 26.28 -8.68
CA ALA A 161 -2.00 24.95 -8.57
C ALA A 161 -1.51 23.92 -9.61
N TRP A 162 -1.06 24.35 -10.81
CA TRP A 162 -0.49 23.41 -11.78
C TRP A 162 0.91 22.92 -11.36
N LEU A 163 1.70 23.78 -10.69
CA LEU A 163 3.01 23.41 -10.15
C LEU A 163 2.91 22.30 -9.11
N TYR A 164 1.85 22.29 -8.30
CA TYR A 164 1.56 21.19 -7.38
C TYR A 164 1.49 19.85 -8.12
N TYR A 165 0.70 19.79 -9.20
CA TYR A 165 0.55 18.55 -9.97
C TYR A 165 1.84 18.15 -10.69
N VAL A 166 2.61 19.13 -11.18
CA VAL A 166 3.93 18.86 -11.79
C VAL A 166 4.90 18.29 -10.76
N ALA A 167 4.93 18.83 -9.54
CA ALA A 167 5.77 18.31 -8.46
C ALA A 167 5.40 16.87 -8.11
N ALA A 168 4.10 16.60 -7.93
CA ALA A 168 3.59 15.25 -7.65
C ALA A 168 3.90 14.27 -8.79
N MET A 169 3.70 14.66 -10.05
CA MET A 169 4.07 13.84 -11.22
C MET A 169 5.55 13.56 -11.30
N THR A 170 6.39 14.56 -11.03
CA THR A 170 7.83 14.39 -11.10
C THR A 170 8.27 13.33 -10.09
N TYR A 171 7.67 13.33 -8.89
CA TYR A 171 7.88 12.28 -7.91
C TYR A 171 7.46 10.90 -8.45
N ASP A 172 6.23 10.78 -8.98
CA ASP A 172 5.70 9.51 -9.49
C ASP A 172 6.54 8.95 -10.65
N LEU A 173 6.96 9.82 -11.58
CA LEU A 173 7.82 9.46 -12.71
C LEU A 173 9.19 9.00 -12.24
N VAL A 174 9.80 9.66 -11.25
CA VAL A 174 11.07 9.23 -10.67
C VAL A 174 10.91 7.87 -9.98
N MET A 175 9.84 7.65 -9.20
CA MET A 175 9.58 6.36 -8.56
C MET A 175 9.32 5.25 -9.58
N LEU A 176 8.56 5.54 -10.64
CA LEU A 176 8.31 4.62 -11.73
C LEU A 176 9.62 4.30 -12.48
N ALA A 177 10.44 5.29 -12.80
CA ALA A 177 11.72 5.09 -13.48
C ALA A 177 12.68 4.24 -12.64
N ILE A 178 12.83 4.53 -11.35
CA ILE A 178 13.65 3.71 -10.44
C ILE A 178 13.09 2.29 -10.38
N SER A 179 11.78 2.14 -10.19
CA SER A 179 11.17 0.81 -10.08
C SER A 179 11.38 -0.01 -11.34
N THR A 180 11.15 0.57 -12.52
CA THR A 180 11.30 -0.07 -13.84
C THR A 180 12.75 -0.40 -14.16
N THR A 181 13.70 0.49 -13.88
CA THR A 181 15.13 0.25 -14.16
C THR A 181 15.69 -0.91 -13.35
N TYR A 182 15.40 -0.95 -12.04
CA TYR A 182 15.81 -2.08 -11.19
C TYR A 182 15.17 -3.39 -11.67
N LEU A 183 13.93 -3.33 -12.10
CA LEU A 183 13.22 -4.48 -12.63
C LEU A 183 13.88 -5.09 -13.87
N LEU A 184 14.15 -4.26 -14.87
CA LEU A 184 14.68 -4.69 -16.16
C LEU A 184 16.09 -5.26 -16.03
N GLN A 185 16.85 -4.76 -15.05
CA GLN A 185 18.19 -5.28 -14.74
C GLN A 185 18.16 -6.70 -14.13
N TYR A 186 17.07 -7.10 -13.47
CA TYR A 186 16.96 -8.42 -12.83
C TYR A 186 16.26 -9.46 -13.70
N ASP A 187 15.40 -9.05 -14.63
CA ASP A 187 14.65 -9.96 -15.51
C ASP A 187 15.58 -10.77 -16.43
N THR A 188 16.79 -10.27 -16.70
CA THR A 188 17.78 -10.96 -17.56
C THR A 188 18.49 -12.15 -16.90
N LEU A 189 18.20 -12.49 -15.64
CA LEU A 189 19.01 -13.45 -14.85
C LEU A 189 18.29 -14.72 -14.36
N SER A 190 16.96 -14.91 -14.47
CA SER A 190 16.33 -16.15 -13.95
C SER A 190 14.94 -16.53 -14.51
N ASN A 191 14.88 -17.60 -15.32
CA ASN A 191 13.69 -18.09 -16.06
C ASN A 191 12.49 -18.59 -15.21
N ARG A 192 12.64 -18.85 -13.90
CA ARG A 192 11.50 -19.30 -13.03
C ARG A 192 10.94 -18.18 -12.15
N LEU A 193 11.81 -17.29 -11.68
CA LEU A 193 11.39 -16.06 -11.03
C LEU A 193 10.70 -15.13 -12.04
N GLU A 194 11.11 -15.17 -13.31
CA GLU A 194 10.54 -14.41 -14.43
C GLU A 194 9.00 -14.44 -14.46
N ARG A 195 8.35 -15.61 -14.33
CA ARG A 195 6.87 -15.67 -14.46
C ARG A 195 6.14 -15.02 -13.29
N VAL A 196 6.59 -15.27 -12.06
CA VAL A 196 5.96 -14.72 -10.84
C VAL A 196 6.26 -13.23 -10.73
N VAL A 197 7.51 -12.84 -10.99
CA VAL A 197 7.95 -11.45 -11.00
C VAL A 197 7.23 -10.69 -12.11
N ARG A 198 7.08 -11.22 -13.33
CA ARG A 198 6.38 -10.57 -14.45
C ARG A 198 4.89 -10.32 -14.21
N VAL A 199 4.16 -11.27 -13.61
CA VAL A 199 2.74 -11.08 -13.28
C VAL A 199 2.57 -10.02 -12.19
N LEU A 200 3.41 -10.10 -11.16
CA LEU A 200 3.45 -9.16 -10.04
C LEU A 200 3.85 -7.73 -10.46
N ILE A 201 4.71 -7.65 -11.47
CA ILE A 201 5.17 -6.43 -12.10
C ILE A 201 4.10 -5.79 -12.96
N PHE A 202 3.40 -6.56 -13.78
CA PHE A 202 2.39 -6.01 -14.69
C PHE A 202 1.26 -5.36 -13.90
N ASP A 203 0.88 -6.01 -12.81
CA ASP A 203 -0.14 -5.51 -11.92
C ASP A 203 0.35 -4.26 -11.17
N GLY A 204 1.54 -4.35 -10.56
CA GLY A 204 2.15 -3.23 -9.85
C GLY A 204 2.51 -1.99 -10.71
N ILE A 205 3.06 -2.18 -11.90
CA ILE A 205 3.41 -1.10 -12.84
C ILE A 205 2.14 -0.55 -13.48
N GLY A 206 1.14 -1.38 -13.73
CA GLY A 206 -0.19 -0.95 -14.15
C GLY A 206 -0.74 0.14 -13.23
N TYR A 207 -0.70 -0.07 -11.91
CA TYR A 207 -1.15 0.95 -10.95
C TYR A 207 -0.32 2.25 -10.99
N LEU A 208 1.00 2.17 -11.18
CA LEU A 208 1.85 3.36 -11.32
C LEU A 208 1.56 4.14 -12.61
N VAL A 209 1.32 3.43 -13.71
CA VAL A 209 0.94 4.04 -15.00
C VAL A 209 -0.43 4.69 -14.90
N VAL A 210 -1.40 4.03 -14.26
CA VAL A 210 -2.73 4.60 -14.02
C VAL A 210 -2.65 5.83 -13.12
N LEU A 211 -1.85 5.80 -12.06
CA LEU A 211 -1.65 6.95 -11.17
C LEU A 211 -1.01 8.13 -11.91
N THR A 212 0.06 7.87 -12.67
CA THR A 212 0.72 8.89 -13.51
C THR A 212 -0.25 9.45 -14.54
N GLY A 213 -1.02 8.58 -15.21
CA GLY A 213 -2.05 8.96 -16.18
C GLY A 213 -3.17 9.79 -15.55
N SER A 214 -3.61 9.45 -14.34
CA SER A 214 -4.60 10.21 -13.58
C SER A 214 -4.08 11.61 -13.24
N ASN A 215 -2.83 11.71 -12.80
CA ASN A 215 -2.19 13.00 -12.61
C ASN A 215 -2.12 13.79 -13.93
N ILE A 216 -1.81 13.15 -15.06
CA ILE A 216 -1.74 13.81 -16.38
C ILE A 216 -3.11 14.36 -16.78
N LEU A 217 -4.16 13.55 -16.61
CA LEU A 217 -5.53 13.98 -16.82
C LEU A 217 -5.90 15.16 -15.92
N ASN A 218 -5.47 15.16 -14.65
CA ASN A 218 -5.68 16.28 -13.74
C ASN A 218 -5.02 17.57 -14.25
N ILE A 219 -3.79 17.52 -14.78
CA ILE A 219 -3.15 18.70 -15.39
C ILE A 219 -3.87 19.15 -16.66
N VAL A 220 -4.24 18.21 -17.54
CA VAL A 220 -4.93 18.54 -18.79
C VAL A 220 -6.25 19.23 -18.49
N LEU A 221 -7.03 18.71 -17.54
CA LEU A 221 -8.25 19.35 -17.05
C LEU A 221 -7.92 20.72 -16.45
N TYR A 222 -6.87 20.83 -15.62
CA TYR A 222 -6.48 22.09 -15.01
C TYR A 222 -6.12 23.19 -16.02
N ARG A 223 -5.49 22.81 -17.14
CA ARG A 223 -5.08 23.74 -18.19
C ARG A 223 -6.21 24.09 -19.15
N ALA A 224 -7.12 23.15 -19.41
CA ALA A 224 -8.14 23.28 -20.45
C ALA A 224 -9.46 23.89 -19.96
N SER A 225 -9.70 23.94 -18.64
CA SER A 225 -11.06 24.11 -18.12
C SER A 225 -11.25 25.25 -17.10
N ASP A 226 -12.50 25.70 -17.00
CA ASP A 226 -12.94 26.74 -16.09
C ASP A 226 -12.86 26.30 -14.62
N VAL A 227 -12.90 27.25 -13.68
CA VAL A 227 -12.73 27.00 -12.23
C VAL A 227 -13.63 25.88 -11.67
N GLN A 228 -14.85 25.73 -12.20
CA GLN A 228 -15.80 24.68 -11.79
C GLN A 228 -15.35 23.28 -12.25
N THR A 229 -14.88 23.16 -13.48
CA THR A 229 -14.36 21.89 -14.03
C THR A 229 -13.03 21.49 -13.39
N GLN A 230 -12.22 22.46 -12.96
CA GLN A 230 -11.00 22.17 -12.18
C GLN A 230 -11.35 21.50 -10.85
N ALA A 231 -12.43 21.93 -10.22
CA ALA A 231 -12.85 21.45 -8.91
C ALA A 231 -13.43 20.02 -8.98
N SER A 232 -14.16 19.67 -10.05
CA SER A 232 -14.60 18.28 -10.29
C SER A 232 -13.44 17.33 -10.62
N GLY A 233 -12.48 17.77 -11.44
CA GLY A 233 -11.27 16.99 -11.75
C GLY A 233 -10.48 16.62 -10.49
N ALA A 234 -10.36 17.56 -9.56
CA ALA A 234 -9.70 17.31 -8.27
C ALA A 234 -10.38 16.20 -7.44
N SER A 235 -11.72 16.15 -7.42
CA SER A 235 -12.47 15.11 -6.69
C SER A 235 -12.22 13.71 -7.26
N ILE A 236 -12.17 13.59 -8.59
CA ILE A 236 -11.80 12.33 -9.26
C ILE A 236 -10.35 11.96 -8.92
N GLY A 237 -9.44 12.93 -8.93
CA GLY A 237 -8.05 12.73 -8.52
C GLY A 237 -7.91 12.19 -7.09
N TYR A 238 -8.71 12.68 -6.14
CA TYR A 238 -8.71 12.17 -4.77
C TYR A 238 -9.17 10.71 -4.69
N ALA A 239 -10.26 10.38 -5.40
CA ALA A 239 -10.77 9.01 -5.45
C ALA A 239 -9.77 8.06 -6.09
N VAL A 240 -9.17 8.43 -7.23
CA VAL A 240 -8.17 7.59 -7.91
C VAL A 240 -6.92 7.39 -7.04
N THR A 241 -6.40 8.47 -6.45
CA THR A 241 -5.23 8.38 -5.56
C THR A 241 -5.50 7.45 -4.38
N TRP A 242 -6.70 7.54 -3.80
CA TRP A 242 -7.13 6.69 -2.70
C TRP A 242 -7.17 5.21 -3.11
N ILE A 243 -7.94 4.88 -4.16
CA ILE A 243 -8.14 3.49 -4.64
C ILE A 243 -6.79 2.87 -5.02
N MET A 244 -5.99 3.59 -5.81
CA MET A 244 -4.69 3.09 -6.27
C MET A 244 -3.72 2.83 -5.11
N SER A 245 -3.64 3.76 -4.15
CA SER A 245 -2.75 3.61 -2.99
C SER A 245 -3.15 2.43 -2.11
N GLN A 246 -4.45 2.17 -1.95
CA GLN A 246 -4.95 1.01 -1.19
C GLN A 246 -4.65 -0.31 -1.89
N GLN A 247 -4.92 -0.41 -3.20
CA GLN A 247 -4.66 -1.64 -3.96
C GLN A 247 -3.17 -1.99 -3.97
N ILE A 248 -2.30 -0.98 -4.11
CA ILE A 248 -0.84 -1.17 -4.01
C ILE A 248 -0.46 -1.79 -2.66
N LEU A 249 -1.07 -1.31 -1.57
CA LEU A 249 -0.71 -1.73 -0.21
C LEU A 249 -1.22 -3.13 0.12
N ILE A 250 -2.40 -3.50 -0.39
CA ILE A 250 -2.96 -4.85 -0.28
C ILE A 250 -2.02 -5.83 -1.01
N HIS A 251 -1.65 -5.54 -2.26
CA HIS A 251 -0.71 -6.37 -3.03
C HIS A 251 0.66 -6.48 -2.36
N LEU A 252 1.18 -5.38 -1.81
CA LEU A 252 2.45 -5.39 -1.06
C LEU A 252 2.44 -6.37 0.12
N ARG A 253 1.30 -6.55 0.77
CA ARG A 253 1.18 -7.48 1.89
C ARG A 253 1.02 -8.92 1.43
N GLU A 254 0.17 -9.18 0.44
CA GLU A 254 0.01 -10.53 -0.09
C GLU A 254 1.37 -11.11 -0.50
N MET A 255 2.23 -10.28 -1.10
CA MET A 255 3.63 -10.61 -1.40
C MET A 255 4.52 -10.93 -0.20
N GLN A 256 4.27 -10.36 0.98
CA GLN A 256 5.04 -10.66 2.18
C GLN A 256 4.58 -11.97 2.84
N GLU A 257 3.32 -12.35 2.63
CA GLU A 257 2.74 -13.55 3.20
C GLU A 257 3.07 -14.80 2.36
N THR A 258 3.16 -14.71 1.03
CA THR A 258 3.53 -15.84 0.15
C THR A 258 4.88 -16.50 0.46
N PRO A 259 6.00 -15.77 0.64
CA PRO A 259 7.30 -16.40 0.93
C PRO A 259 7.35 -17.09 2.28
N ARG A 260 6.48 -16.72 3.23
CA ARG A 260 6.37 -17.45 4.51
C ARG A 260 5.70 -18.81 4.33
N MET A 261 4.70 -18.93 3.46
CA MET A 261 4.01 -20.21 3.24
C MET A 261 4.89 -21.23 2.51
N GLU A 262 5.73 -20.83 1.55
CA GLU A 262 6.66 -21.75 0.88
C GLU A 262 7.77 -22.27 1.82
N SER A 263 8.20 -21.46 2.79
CA SER A 263 9.23 -21.88 3.77
C SER A 263 8.74 -22.92 4.80
N VAL A 264 7.41 -23.11 4.92
CA VAL A 264 6.81 -24.02 5.92
C VAL A 264 6.49 -25.41 5.35
N VAL A 265 6.63 -25.66 4.03
CA VAL A 265 6.24 -26.93 3.39
C VAL A 265 7.43 -27.66 2.73
N LEU A 266 8.57 -27.75 3.41
CA LEU A 266 9.70 -28.58 2.97
C LEU A 266 10.32 -29.40 4.11
N ALA A 267 9.48 -29.92 5.01
CA ALA A 267 9.82 -31.14 5.72
C ALA A 267 9.68 -32.32 4.75
N ARG A 268 10.72 -32.52 3.92
CA ARG A 268 10.86 -33.74 3.11
C ARG A 268 10.85 -34.91 4.11
N PRO A 269 9.89 -35.85 4.05
CA PRO A 269 9.93 -37.01 4.94
C PRO A 269 11.26 -37.74 4.71
N PRO A 270 11.99 -38.15 5.76
CA PRO A 270 13.19 -38.94 5.59
C PRO A 270 12.79 -40.25 4.90
N GLN A 271 13.07 -40.34 3.60
CA GLN A 271 13.07 -41.62 2.92
C GLN A 271 14.14 -42.49 3.58
N SER A 272 13.71 -43.63 4.12
CA SER A 272 14.51 -44.68 4.75
C SER A 272 14.72 -44.57 6.27
N ALA A 273 13.68 -44.93 7.02
CA ALA A 273 13.79 -45.41 8.39
C ALA A 273 14.35 -46.85 8.49
N ARG A 274 15.27 -47.25 7.59
CA ARG A 274 15.80 -48.63 7.56
C ARG A 274 17.26 -48.79 8.01
N ASN A 275 17.98 -47.69 8.31
CA ASN A 275 19.42 -47.75 8.64
C ASN A 275 19.84 -47.25 10.03
N VAL A 276 18.92 -46.96 10.97
CA VAL A 276 19.29 -46.38 12.29
C VAL A 276 19.28 -47.42 13.44
N MET A 277 19.37 -48.73 13.13
CA MET A 277 19.35 -49.78 14.17
C MET A 277 20.63 -50.62 14.28
N SER A 278 21.79 -50.07 13.91
CA SER A 278 23.09 -50.77 14.05
C SER A 278 24.15 -50.04 14.89
N GLY A 279 23.83 -48.90 15.53
CA GLY A 279 24.83 -48.06 16.20
C GLY A 279 24.96 -48.19 17.72
N PHE A 280 24.04 -48.87 18.41
CA PHE A 280 24.06 -48.95 19.89
C PHE A 280 24.38 -50.37 20.37
N ARG A 281 25.61 -50.83 20.12
CA ARG A 281 26.16 -51.95 20.91
C ARG A 281 27.68 -51.88 20.96
N SER A 282 28.21 -51.92 22.19
CA SER A 282 29.62 -52.11 22.57
C SER A 282 30.45 -50.84 22.79
N LYS A 283 30.60 -50.39 24.05
CA LYS A 283 31.73 -50.78 24.92
C LYS A 283 31.62 -50.13 26.33
N ARG A 284 31.36 -50.96 27.35
CA ARG A 284 31.89 -50.84 28.72
C ARG A 284 33.39 -51.21 28.65
N ASP A 285 34.36 -50.79 29.46
CA ASP A 285 34.43 -50.31 30.85
C ASP A 285 35.92 -49.94 31.12
N VAL A 286 36.22 -49.24 32.23
CA VAL A 286 37.49 -49.29 33.06
C VAL A 286 38.71 -48.52 32.48
N ASP A 287 39.48 -47.64 33.17
CA ASP A 287 39.77 -47.46 34.60
C ASP A 287 40.31 -46.04 34.97
N LEU A 288 40.25 -45.76 36.28
CA LEU A 288 40.89 -44.70 37.08
C LEU A 288 42.31 -44.25 36.68
N VAL A 289 42.60 -42.93 36.74
CA VAL A 289 43.72 -42.35 37.55
C VAL A 289 43.41 -40.88 37.92
N THR A 290 43.59 -40.62 39.21
CA THR A 290 43.46 -39.40 40.02
C THR A 290 44.57 -38.35 39.77
N SER A 291 44.26 -37.05 39.75
CA SER A 291 44.93 -36.00 40.57
C SER A 291 44.39 -34.56 40.28
N PRO A 292 44.37 -33.63 41.26
CA PRO A 292 43.62 -32.36 41.20
C PRO A 292 44.49 -31.09 41.10
N ARG A 293 43.96 -29.99 40.54
CA ARG A 293 44.00 -28.64 41.14
C ARG A 293 43.39 -27.53 40.26
N ASN A 294 42.43 -26.84 40.85
CA ASN A 294 42.26 -25.38 40.95
C ASN A 294 41.81 -24.51 39.75
N THR A 295 40.51 -24.19 39.80
CA THR A 295 39.87 -22.85 39.95
C THR A 295 39.99 -21.78 38.84
N HIS A 296 38.80 -21.49 38.26
CA HIS A 296 38.16 -20.18 37.99
C HIS A 296 38.91 -19.15 37.10
N THR A 297 38.33 -18.50 36.07
CA THR A 297 36.98 -17.93 35.89
C THR A 297 36.57 -17.72 34.42
N ASN A 298 35.34 -18.12 34.10
CA ASN A 298 34.31 -17.57 33.19
C ASN A 298 34.67 -16.47 32.15
N ASN A 299 34.37 -16.75 30.87
CA ASN A 299 33.23 -16.15 30.14
C ASN A 299 33.11 -16.77 28.74
N ASP A 300 32.41 -17.90 28.62
CA ASP A 300 31.92 -18.41 27.33
C ASP A 300 30.41 -18.13 27.24
N MET A 301 30.01 -17.34 26.24
CA MET A 301 28.61 -17.15 25.86
C MET A 301 28.08 -18.44 25.23
N GLU A 302 27.44 -19.26 26.04
CA GLU A 302 26.63 -20.38 25.58
C GLU A 302 25.34 -19.85 24.94
N LEU A 303 25.23 -19.97 23.61
CA LEU A 303 24.01 -19.67 22.87
C LEU A 303 22.98 -20.78 23.16
N ASP A 304 22.03 -20.51 24.05
CA ASP A 304 20.84 -21.35 24.30
C ASP A 304 19.93 -21.33 23.04
N ILE A 305 20.17 -22.27 22.13
CA ILE A 305 19.29 -22.52 20.98
C ILE A 305 18.09 -23.33 21.49
N ARG A 306 17.02 -22.64 21.87
CA ARG A 306 15.71 -23.28 22.08
C ARG A 306 15.10 -23.68 20.75
N VAL A 307 15.20 -24.97 20.44
CA VAL A 307 14.44 -25.59 19.35
C VAL A 307 13.00 -25.77 19.83
N CYS A 308 12.11 -24.87 19.41
CA CYS A 308 10.68 -25.01 19.63
C CYS A 308 10.12 -25.96 18.56
N VAL A 309 9.86 -27.21 18.93
CA VAL A 309 9.23 -28.20 18.04
C VAL A 309 7.72 -27.98 18.08
N GLU A 310 7.19 -27.21 17.13
CA GLU A 310 5.75 -27.21 16.85
C GLU A 310 5.37 -28.56 16.24
N ARG A 311 4.62 -29.34 17.01
CA ARG A 311 4.09 -30.64 16.57
C ARG A 311 2.92 -30.38 15.62
N SER A 312 3.19 -30.36 14.32
CA SER A 312 2.13 -30.39 13.31
C SER A 312 1.41 -31.73 13.37
N VAL A 313 0.19 -31.73 13.91
CA VAL A 313 -0.71 -32.89 13.86
C VAL A 313 -1.28 -32.96 12.44
N VAL A 314 -0.79 -33.92 11.67
CA VAL A 314 -1.41 -34.28 10.39
C VAL A 314 -2.71 -35.02 10.74
N VAL A 315 -3.83 -34.38 10.44
CA VAL A 315 -5.14 -35.04 10.45
C VAL A 315 -5.24 -35.83 9.16
N ASP A 316 -5.08 -37.15 9.24
CA ASP A 316 -5.40 -38.04 8.13
C ASP A 316 -6.91 -37.97 7.88
N TYR A 317 -7.29 -37.33 6.78
CA TYR A 317 -8.63 -37.47 6.23
C TYR A 317 -8.70 -38.86 5.59
N THR A 318 -9.28 -39.82 6.30
CA THR A 318 -9.71 -41.09 5.70
C THR A 318 -10.67 -40.78 4.56
N ASP A 319 -10.24 -41.12 3.36
CA ASP A 319 -10.95 -40.99 2.10
C ASP A 319 -12.25 -41.82 2.15
N GLU A 320 -13.42 -41.17 2.24
CA GLU A 320 -14.75 -41.80 2.27
C GLU A 320 -15.12 -42.54 0.96
N SER A 321 -14.24 -42.53 -0.05
CA SER A 321 -14.49 -43.16 -1.36
C SER A 321 -14.54 -44.70 -1.33
N GLN A 322 -14.20 -45.37 -0.22
CA GLN A 322 -14.29 -46.83 -0.12
C GLN A 322 -15.67 -47.38 0.32
N HIS A 323 -16.61 -46.55 0.78
CA HIS A 323 -17.92 -47.05 1.24
C HIS A 323 -18.97 -47.22 0.14
N LEU A 324 -18.75 -46.68 -1.07
CA LEU A 324 -19.73 -46.74 -2.16
C LEU A 324 -19.67 -48.02 -3.02
N ASN A 325 -18.61 -48.83 -2.92
CA ASN A 325 -18.47 -50.05 -3.74
C ASN A 325 -19.01 -51.34 -3.09
N SER A 326 -19.62 -51.26 -1.89
CA SER A 326 -20.13 -52.44 -1.19
C SER A 326 -21.60 -52.78 -1.49
N TRP A 327 -22.35 -51.92 -2.19
CA TRP A 327 -23.80 -52.13 -2.41
C TRP A 327 -24.16 -52.84 -3.72
N ASP A 328 -23.21 -53.08 -4.63
CA ASP A 328 -23.51 -53.59 -5.99
C ASP A 328 -23.21 -55.11 -6.19
N LYS A 329 -23.11 -55.89 -5.10
CA LYS A 329 -22.82 -57.34 -5.18
C LYS A 329 -23.92 -58.25 -4.62
N GLY A 330 -25.17 -57.79 -4.59
CA GLY A 330 -26.30 -58.53 -4.02
C GLY A 330 -27.55 -58.60 -4.90
N ALA A 331 -27.41 -58.91 -6.20
CA ALA A 331 -28.55 -59.27 -7.05
C ALA A 331 -28.13 -60.24 -8.17
N ARG A 332 -27.93 -61.50 -7.80
CA ARG A 332 -28.11 -62.67 -8.67
C ARG A 332 -28.63 -63.84 -7.86
#